data_AF-A0A1B7WD14-F1
#
_entry.id   AF-A0A1B7WD14-F1
#
_cell.length_a   1.000
_cell.length_b   1.000
_cell.length_c   1.000
_cell.angle_alpha   90.00
_cell.angle_beta   90.00
_cell.angle_gamma   90.00
#
_symmetry.space_group_name_H-M   'P 1'
#
loop_
_entity.id
_entity.type
_entity.pdbx_description
1 polymer ?
#
loop_
_entity_poly.entity_id
_entity_poly.type
_entity_poly.pdbx_seq_one_letter_code
_entity_poly.pdbx_strand_id
1 'polypeptide(L)'
;MSNSLQISEIAVSIVAKNLNPAVLNPDFLKYTGIIPADWELANQPVYNNNLVQLIYKNGVGIIVQPNRLNVLEMIGPKTPVEIQVAAIASQLIEKLSQIEYQAVGINPKGFVGFASAEDA
;
A
#
# COMPACT_ATOMS: atom_id res chain seq x y z
N MET A 1 -17.46 17.73 22.90
CA MET A 1 -16.90 16.45 22.42
C MET A 1 -15.78 16.75 21.45
N SER A 2 -14.62 16.09 21.56
CA SER A 2 -13.48 16.32 20.66
C SER A 2 -13.68 15.52 19.37
N ASN A 3 -13.77 16.21 18.24
CA ASN A 3 -13.76 15.57 16.94
C ASN A 3 -12.41 14.83 16.78
N SER A 4 -12.42 13.49 16.82
CA SER A 4 -11.21 12.70 16.71
C SER A 4 -10.87 12.45 15.23
N LEU A 5 -9.60 12.64 14.87
CA LEU A 5 -9.09 12.24 13.57
C LEU A 5 -9.14 10.71 13.47
N GLN A 6 -9.87 10.22 12.46
CA GLN A 6 -9.91 8.80 12.12
C GLN A 6 -9.10 8.59 10.84
N ILE A 7 -7.97 7.87 10.95
CA ILE A 7 -7.17 7.49 9.78
C ILE A 7 -7.88 6.33 9.08
N SER A 8 -8.25 6.52 7.81
CA SER A 8 -8.89 5.50 6.99
C SER A 8 -7.88 4.66 6.22
N GLU A 9 -6.79 5.27 5.77
CA GLU A 9 -5.75 4.62 4.97
C GLU A 9 -4.37 5.25 5.16
N ILE A 10 -3.34 4.46 4.92
CA ILE A 10 -1.96 4.93 4.80
C ILE A 10 -1.40 4.38 3.49
N ALA A 11 -0.77 5.26 2.70
CA ALA A 11 0.00 4.84 1.54
C ALA A 11 1.47 5.21 1.69
N VAL A 12 2.35 4.35 1.19
CA VAL A 12 3.77 4.63 0.98
C VAL A 12 4.01 4.66 -0.54
N SER A 13 4.36 5.84 -1.03
CA SER A 13 4.69 6.09 -2.43
C SER A 13 6.20 6.13 -2.60
N ILE A 14 6.72 5.40 -3.56
CA ILE A 14 8.14 5.32 -3.88
C ILE A 14 8.31 5.74 -5.34
N VAL A 15 9.21 6.70 -5.58
CA VAL A 15 9.63 7.11 -6.92
C VAL A 15 10.99 6.50 -7.19
N ALA A 16 11.14 5.87 -8.33
CA ALA A 16 12.37 5.20 -8.70
C ALA A 16 12.56 5.25 -10.22
N LYS A 17 13.79 5.35 -10.70
CA LYS A 17 14.07 5.48 -12.12
C LYS A 17 14.09 4.12 -12.80
N ASN A 18 13.53 4.07 -14.01
CA ASN A 18 13.44 2.86 -14.84
C ASN A 18 12.73 1.68 -14.16
N LEU A 19 11.87 1.96 -13.16
CA LEU A 19 11.02 0.91 -12.58
C LEU A 19 10.00 0.46 -13.63
N ASN A 20 10.10 -0.80 -14.02
CA ASN A 20 9.16 -1.45 -14.93
C ASN A 20 8.06 -2.14 -14.11
N PRO A 21 6.76 -1.87 -14.36
CA PRO A 21 5.66 -2.55 -13.67
C PRO A 21 5.73 -4.08 -13.70
N ALA A 22 6.23 -4.67 -14.78
CA ALA A 22 6.30 -6.11 -14.96
C ALA A 22 7.23 -6.84 -13.97
N VAL A 23 8.01 -6.13 -13.15
CA VAL A 23 8.87 -6.72 -12.12
C VAL A 23 8.09 -7.32 -10.95
N LEU A 24 6.81 -6.96 -10.77
CA LEU A 24 5.98 -7.47 -9.68
C LEU A 24 4.84 -8.36 -10.18
N ASN A 25 4.68 -9.47 -9.48
CA ASN A 25 3.52 -10.35 -9.55
C ASN A 25 3.33 -11.02 -8.17
N PRO A 26 2.16 -11.62 -7.88
CA PRO A 26 1.89 -12.27 -6.61
C PRO A 26 2.92 -13.33 -6.21
N ASP A 27 3.39 -14.12 -7.17
CA ASP A 27 4.34 -15.21 -6.89
C ASP A 27 5.69 -14.65 -6.45
N PHE A 28 6.19 -13.61 -7.12
CA PHE A 28 7.39 -12.89 -6.69
C PHE A 28 7.25 -12.40 -5.25
N LEU A 29 6.13 -11.76 -4.92
CA LEU A 29 5.90 -11.22 -3.57
C LEU A 29 5.86 -12.32 -2.50
N LYS A 30 5.26 -13.48 -2.81
CA LYS A 30 5.21 -14.63 -1.90
C LYS A 30 6.58 -15.30 -1.75
N TYR A 31 7.26 -15.59 -2.85
CA TYR A 31 8.54 -16.30 -2.83
C TYR A 31 9.69 -15.49 -2.24
N THR A 32 9.62 -14.15 -2.33
CA THR A 32 10.59 -13.26 -1.68
C THR A 32 10.27 -12.96 -0.21
N GLY A 33 9.12 -13.45 0.29
CA GLY A 33 8.65 -13.22 1.65
C GLY A 33 8.18 -11.80 1.91
N ILE A 34 7.89 -11.01 0.86
CA ILE A 34 7.36 -9.65 0.99
C ILE A 34 5.94 -9.68 1.57
N ILE A 35 5.19 -10.71 1.19
CA ILE A 35 3.87 -11.01 1.77
C ILE A 35 3.83 -12.46 2.25
N PRO A 36 3.01 -12.77 3.27
CA PRO A 36 2.70 -14.15 3.65
C PRO A 36 2.11 -14.98 2.50
N ALA A 37 2.43 -16.27 2.48
CA ALA A 37 2.04 -17.17 1.38
C ALA A 37 0.52 -17.45 1.32
N ASP A 38 -0.16 -17.34 2.46
CA ASP A 38 -1.60 -17.53 2.65
C ASP A 38 -2.42 -16.30 2.22
N TRP A 39 -1.78 -15.18 1.87
CA TRP A 39 -2.51 -14.01 1.38
C TRP A 39 -3.22 -14.30 0.06
N GLU A 40 -4.50 -13.93 0.05
CA GLU A 40 -5.39 -14.06 -1.09
C GLU A 40 -5.71 -12.69 -1.70
N LEU A 41 -5.73 -12.65 -3.02
CA LEU A 41 -6.17 -11.49 -3.76
C LEU A 41 -7.69 -11.28 -3.56
N ALA A 42 -8.10 -10.03 -3.40
CA ALA A 42 -9.51 -9.64 -3.29
C ALA A 42 -10.21 -9.67 -4.65
N ASN A 43 -9.47 -9.44 -5.73
CA ASN A 43 -9.95 -9.41 -7.10
C ASN A 43 -8.87 -9.92 -8.07
N GLN A 44 -9.24 -10.07 -9.35
CA GLN A 44 -8.27 -10.43 -10.37
C GLN A 44 -7.21 -9.33 -10.50
N PRO A 45 -5.91 -9.67 -10.48
CA PRO A 45 -4.83 -8.73 -10.75
C PRO A 45 -5.02 -7.98 -12.05
N VAL A 46 -4.67 -6.70 -12.07
CA VAL A 46 -4.59 -5.93 -13.32
C VAL A 46 -3.15 -5.93 -13.80
N TYR A 47 -2.93 -6.38 -15.03
CA TYR A 47 -1.64 -6.29 -15.72
C TYR A 47 -1.82 -5.60 -17.07
N ASN A 48 -1.09 -4.52 -17.27
CA ASN A 48 -0.85 -3.96 -18.59
C ASN A 48 0.54 -3.29 -18.62
N ASN A 49 0.94 -2.80 -19.79
CA ASN A 49 2.29 -2.24 -19.99
C ASN A 49 2.65 -1.08 -19.04
N ASN A 50 1.65 -0.41 -18.46
CA ASN A 50 1.83 0.77 -17.63
C ASN A 50 1.33 0.59 -16.18
N LEU A 51 0.81 -0.60 -15.83
CA LEU A 51 0.17 -0.82 -14.55
C LEU A 51 0.23 -2.29 -14.14
N VAL A 52 0.69 -2.51 -12.92
CA VAL A 52 0.39 -3.70 -12.14
C VAL A 52 -0.39 -3.28 -10.91
N GLN A 53 -1.54 -3.91 -10.66
CA GLN A 53 -2.34 -3.66 -9.47
C GLN A 53 -2.72 -5.00 -8.82
N LEU A 54 -2.31 -5.16 -7.57
CA LEU A 54 -2.58 -6.33 -6.73
C LEU A 54 -3.31 -5.84 -5.49
N ILE A 55 -4.57 -6.27 -5.31
CA ILE A 55 -5.37 -5.92 -4.14
C ILE A 55 -5.64 -7.19 -3.34
N TYR A 56 -5.35 -7.17 -2.05
CA TYR A 56 -5.48 -8.31 -1.15
C TYR A 56 -6.70 -8.16 -0.23
N LYS A 57 -7.26 -9.30 0.21
CA LYS A 57 -8.48 -9.32 1.06
C LYS A 57 -8.30 -8.63 2.41
N ASN A 58 -7.07 -8.53 2.90
CA ASN A 58 -6.73 -7.84 4.14
C ASN A 58 -6.66 -6.30 3.98
N GLY A 59 -6.99 -5.76 2.80
CA GLY A 59 -7.00 -4.33 2.56
C GLY A 59 -5.66 -3.73 2.14
N VAL A 60 -4.64 -4.55 1.88
CA VAL A 60 -3.37 -4.09 1.29
C VAL A 60 -3.49 -4.05 -0.24
N GLY A 61 -3.02 -2.97 -0.84
CA GLY A 61 -2.88 -2.81 -2.28
C GLY A 61 -1.43 -2.51 -2.66
N ILE A 62 -0.92 -3.17 -3.69
CA ILE A 62 0.38 -2.86 -4.30
C ILE A 62 0.12 -2.45 -5.74
N ILE A 63 0.45 -1.20 -6.06
CA ILE A 63 0.24 -0.59 -7.37
C ILE A 63 1.58 -0.13 -7.92
N VAL A 64 1.94 -0.60 -9.11
CA VAL A 64 3.17 -0.24 -9.80
C VAL A 64 2.83 0.40 -11.13
N GLN A 65 3.41 1.56 -11.38
CA GLN A 65 3.40 2.29 -12.63
C GLN A 65 4.85 2.56 -13.05
N PRO A 66 5.10 2.96 -14.31
CA PRO A 66 6.43 3.39 -14.72
C PRO A 66 6.99 4.42 -13.73
N ASN A 67 8.17 4.12 -13.19
CA ASN A 67 8.88 4.95 -12.22
C ASN A 67 8.21 5.17 -10.85
N ARG A 68 7.11 4.47 -10.55
CA ARG A 68 6.35 4.66 -9.30
C ARG A 68 5.82 3.36 -8.73
N LEU A 69 6.03 3.18 -7.44
CA LEU A 69 5.46 2.08 -6.66
C LEU A 69 4.66 2.65 -5.50
N ASN A 70 3.44 2.18 -5.30
CA ASN A 70 2.60 2.54 -4.18
C ASN A 70 2.19 1.29 -3.43
N VAL A 71 2.42 1.30 -2.12
CA VAL A 71 1.81 0.34 -1.20
C VAL A 71 0.73 1.10 -0.44
N LEU A 72 -0.50 0.64 -0.52
CA LEU A 72 -1.65 1.21 0.18
C LEU A 72 -2.14 0.20 1.20
N GLU A 73 -2.59 0.68 2.35
CA GLU A 73 -3.30 -0.15 3.31
C GLU A 73 -4.52 0.55 3.89
N MET A 74 -5.67 -0.11 3.80
CA MET A 74 -6.88 0.25 4.51
C MET A 74 -6.69 -0.07 6.00
N ILE A 75 -6.86 0.94 6.86
CA ILE A 75 -6.68 0.80 8.30
C ILE A 75 -7.90 0.14 8.94
N GLY A 76 -9.10 0.63 8.65
CA GLY A 76 -10.34 0.06 9.22
C GLY A 76 -10.24 -0.13 10.74
N PRO A 77 -10.53 -1.33 11.28
CA PRO A 77 -10.41 -1.62 12.72
C PRO A 77 -9.02 -2.09 13.17
N LYS A 78 -8.00 -2.08 12.29
CA LYS A 78 -6.66 -2.61 12.61
C LYS A 78 -5.99 -1.82 13.73
N THR A 79 -5.33 -2.55 14.60
CA THR A 79 -4.38 -1.99 15.57
C THR A 79 -3.06 -1.62 14.88
N PRO A 80 -2.23 -0.73 15.46
CA PRO A 80 -0.97 -0.33 14.84
C PRO A 80 -0.02 -1.48 14.48
N VAL A 81 -0.04 -2.59 15.22
CA VAL A 81 0.81 -3.77 14.95
C VAL A 81 0.34 -4.60 13.76
N GLU A 82 -0.93 -4.47 13.38
CA GLU A 82 -1.50 -5.17 12.23
C GLU A 82 -1.23 -4.45 10.90
N ILE A 83 -0.82 -3.18 10.96
CA ILE A 83 -0.50 -2.36 9.78
C ILE A 83 0.84 -2.80 9.18
N GLN A 84 0.80 -3.26 7.92
CA GLN A 84 1.92 -3.85 7.18
C GLN A 84 2.57 -2.92 6.14
N VAL A 85 1.94 -1.79 5.80
CA VAL A 85 2.34 -0.92 4.66
C VAL A 85 3.82 -0.54 4.69
N ALA A 86 4.35 -0.20 5.86
CA ALA A 86 5.75 0.19 6.03
C ALA A 86 6.72 -1.00 5.88
N ALA A 87 6.36 -2.16 6.42
CA ALA A 87 7.16 -3.38 6.30
C ALA A 87 7.25 -3.82 4.84
N ILE A 88 6.12 -3.85 4.13
CA ILE A 88 6.05 -4.23 2.72
C ILE A 88 6.85 -3.27 1.85
N ALA A 89 6.70 -1.96 2.04
CA ALA A 89 7.45 -0.96 1.28
C ALA A 89 8.97 -1.10 1.50
N SER A 90 9.40 -1.36 2.74
CA SER A 90 10.81 -1.56 3.08
C SER A 90 11.37 -2.82 2.45
N GLN A 91 10.63 -3.94 2.50
CA GLN A 91 11.04 -5.20 1.89
C GLN A 91 11.08 -5.11 0.37
N LEU A 92 10.16 -4.37 -0.27
CA LEU A 92 10.21 -4.11 -1.71
C LEU A 92 11.49 -3.37 -2.11
N ILE A 93 11.89 -2.35 -1.34
CA ILE A 93 13.14 -1.62 -1.58
C ILE A 93 14.36 -2.54 -1.41
N GLU A 94 14.36 -3.38 -0.37
CA GLU A 94 15.45 -4.31 -0.09
C GLU A 94 15.59 -5.37 -1.21
N LYS A 95 14.48 -5.98 -1.65
CA LYS A 95 14.51 -7.06 -2.66
C LYS A 95 14.74 -6.53 -4.08
N LEU A 96 14.37 -5.29 -4.36
CA LEU A 96 14.62 -4.62 -5.65
C LEU A 96 15.83 -3.68 -5.57
N SER A 97 16.92 -4.14 -4.93
CA SER A 97 18.11 -3.34 -4.59
C SER A 97 18.86 -2.70 -5.77
N GLN A 98 18.63 -3.15 -7.00
CA GLN A 98 19.28 -2.63 -8.20
C GLN A 98 18.57 -1.41 -8.81
N ILE A 99 17.47 -0.95 -8.20
CA ILE A 99 16.70 0.19 -8.67
C ILE A 99 17.27 1.50 -8.10
N GLU A 100 17.35 2.52 -8.95
CA GLU A 100 17.73 3.88 -8.54
C GLU A 100 16.52 4.61 -7.92
N TYR A 101 16.36 4.50 -6.59
CA TYR A 101 15.31 5.19 -5.83
C TYR A 101 15.58 6.68 -5.71
N GLN A 102 14.54 7.49 -5.87
CA GLN A 102 14.64 8.95 -5.92
C GLN A 102 13.90 9.64 -4.78
N ALA A 103 12.73 9.13 -4.38
CA ALA A 103 11.94 9.72 -3.31
C ALA A 103 11.01 8.69 -2.65
N VAL A 104 10.64 8.98 -1.40
CA VAL A 104 9.58 8.30 -0.66
C VAL A 104 8.59 9.33 -0.12
N GLY A 105 7.30 9.01 -0.17
CA GLY A 105 6.22 9.80 0.41
C GLY A 105 5.33 8.91 1.28
N ILE A 106 4.98 9.40 2.46
CA ILE A 106 4.03 8.75 3.37
C ILE A 106 2.76 9.58 3.34
N ASN A 107 1.66 8.98 2.90
CA ASN A 107 0.40 9.65 2.62
C ASN A 107 -0.70 9.05 3.51
N PRO A 108 -0.84 9.51 4.77
CA PRO A 108 -1.99 9.17 5.58
C PRO A 108 -3.22 9.93 5.07
N LYS A 109 -4.37 9.28 5.07
CA LYS A 109 -5.66 9.92 4.80
C LYS A 109 -6.64 9.54 5.90
N GLY A 110 -7.39 10.53 6.34
CA GLY A 110 -8.37 10.39 7.39
C GLY A 110 -9.46 11.45 7.30
N PHE A 111 -10.41 11.35 8.21
CA PHE A 111 -11.54 12.26 8.31
C PHE A 111 -11.77 12.68 9.76
N VAL A 112 -12.43 13.83 9.91
CA VAL A 112 -12.80 14.40 11.21
C VAL A 112 -14.29 14.68 11.13
N GLY A 113 -15.07 14.07 12.04
CA GLY A 113 -16.51 14.33 12.12
C GLY A 113 -16.79 15.72 12.67
N PHE A 114 -17.92 16.32 12.30
CA PHE A 114 -18.43 17.54 12.92
C PHE A 114 -19.63 17.19 13.79
N ALA A 115 -19.78 17.85 14.93
CA ALA A 115 -21.00 17.73 15.72
C ALA A 115 -22.18 18.35 14.95
N SER A 116 -23.25 17.58 14.75
CA SER A 116 -24.51 18.07 14.21
C SER A 116 -25.26 18.87 15.27
N ALA A 117 -25.92 19.97 14.90
CA ALA A 117 -26.64 20.86 15.82
C ALA A 117 -27.95 20.28 16.40
N GLU A 118 -28.24 18.98 16.21
CA GLU A 118 -29.45 18.33 16.73
C GLU A 118 -29.28 17.71 18.12
N ASP A 119 -28.07 17.74 18.70
CA ASP A 119 -27.78 17.25 20.06
C ASP A 119 -27.56 18.38 21.09
N ALA A 120 -28.18 19.57 20.88
CA ALA A 120 -28.10 20.72 21.79
C ALA A 120 -29.42 20.97 22.55
#